data_AF-A0A1G3H145-F1
#
_entry.id   AF-A0A1G3H145-F1
#
_cell.length_a   1.000
_cell.length_b   1.000
_cell.length_c   1.000
_cell.angle_alpha   90.00
_cell.angle_beta   90.00
_cell.angle_gamma   90.00
#
_symmetry.space_group_name_H-M   'P 1'
#
loop_
_entity.id
_entity.type
_entity.pdbx_description
1 polymer ?
#
loop_
_entity_poly.entity_id
_entity_poly.type
_entity_poly.pdbx_seq_one_letter_code
_entity_poly.pdbx_strand_id
1 'polypeptide(L)'
;MNEELKQTPSPWKRRFLILLVITVIIPGFIGLLFLKRFTEDIPVDYANPTEHFKYGSTGGEHEMGFPYWIWKALPEVCPQYLPGKGYQSLGMVYEKKPDGSDRDLPVGTSQRRYQGVDRVFVNCAVCHVSTVRTAADQPATIVLGMPAATFNMKAFEEFFFRCAADPKFSKEFILPEIEKQGANLDLLDRYLVYPIAIAIMRDRVLALAGRFDWVFKQHEWGPGRVDTFNSAKVIFNWPMHLLDPKEFDAPADFPSIWRQRQRMEPKEMQLHWDGNNTTVEERNKSAAFGTGTTPPTIDIQRIKRVEAWIKDVEPLQFSAFFPVDRGIAAQGAPIYQKYCAACHGASGSDFTGEYVGTVEPLAKIGTDRRRLDSYTYTLAVNQATLYAGYPWRFTHFQKTHGYANMPLDGLWLRAPYLHNGSVPSLRDLLEPAAKRPKAFYRGND
;
A
#
# COMPACT_ATOMS: atom_id res chain seq x y z
N MET A 1 -56.07 -24.96 -58.22
CA MET A 1 -55.94 -26.17 -57.39
C MET A 1 -54.45 -26.31 -57.04
N ASN A 2 -53.99 -25.59 -56.03
CA ASN A 2 -52.62 -25.71 -55.50
C ASN A 2 -52.78 -26.10 -54.03
N GLU A 3 -52.75 -27.40 -53.75
CA GLU A 3 -52.61 -27.91 -52.38
C GLU A 3 -51.14 -27.74 -51.96
N GLU A 4 -50.90 -26.77 -51.07
CA GLU A 4 -49.65 -26.70 -50.32
C GLU A 4 -49.52 -27.95 -49.44
N LEU A 5 -48.69 -28.90 -49.88
CA LEU A 5 -48.20 -30.01 -49.06
C LEU A 5 -47.41 -29.45 -47.86
N LYS A 6 -48.09 -29.25 -46.74
CA LYS A 6 -47.46 -29.01 -45.43
C LYS A 6 -46.61 -30.23 -45.06
N GLN A 7 -45.32 -30.18 -45.37
CA GLN A 7 -44.33 -31.14 -44.87
C GLN A 7 -44.35 -31.15 -43.35
N THR A 8 -44.86 -32.23 -42.76
CA THR A 8 -44.83 -32.44 -41.32
C THR A 8 -43.37 -32.70 -40.91
N PRO A 9 -42.80 -31.89 -39.99
CA PRO A 9 -41.40 -32.03 -39.63
C PRO A 9 -41.12 -33.40 -39.01
N SER A 10 -40.12 -34.11 -39.55
CA SER A 10 -39.72 -35.44 -39.07
C SER A 10 -39.47 -35.42 -37.54
N PRO A 11 -40.14 -36.30 -36.76
CA PRO A 11 -39.97 -36.34 -35.31
C PRO A 11 -38.53 -36.67 -34.89
N TRP A 12 -37.78 -37.38 -35.74
CA TRP A 12 -36.35 -37.68 -35.52
C TRP A 12 -35.45 -36.47 -35.68
N LYS A 13 -35.72 -35.60 -36.67
CA LYS A 13 -35.00 -34.33 -36.83
C LYS A 13 -35.20 -33.42 -35.63
N ARG A 14 -36.44 -33.35 -35.11
CA ARG A 14 -36.76 -32.59 -33.89
C ARG A 14 -36.06 -33.17 -32.66
N ARG A 15 -36.06 -34.49 -32.46
CA ARG A 15 -35.37 -35.16 -31.34
C ARG A 15 -33.84 -34.99 -31.42
N PHE A 16 -33.26 -35.10 -32.60
CA PHE A 16 -31.83 -34.88 -32.82
C PHE A 16 -31.43 -33.42 -32.53
N LEU A 17 -32.22 -32.45 -33.00
CA LEU A 17 -31.98 -31.04 -32.68
C LEU A 17 -32.10 -30.76 -31.18
N ILE A 18 -33.08 -31.34 -30.49
CA ILE A 18 -33.21 -31.21 -29.03
C ILE A 18 -31.98 -31.81 -28.33
N LEU A 19 -31.56 -33.02 -28.73
CA LEU A 19 -30.37 -33.66 -28.18
C LEU A 19 -29.12 -32.82 -28.41
N LEU A 20 -28.89 -32.35 -29.64
CA LEU A 20 -27.74 -31.49 -29.98
C LEU A 20 -27.75 -30.17 -29.20
N VAL A 21 -28.93 -29.57 -28.99
CA VAL A 21 -29.07 -28.37 -28.16
C VAL A 21 -28.69 -28.68 -26.71
N ILE A 22 -29.17 -29.78 -26.13
CA ILE A 22 -28.95 -30.13 -24.73
C ILE A 22 -27.53 -30.64 -24.46
N THR A 23 -26.92 -31.39 -25.37
CA THR A 23 -25.62 -32.03 -25.14
C THR A 23 -24.44 -31.23 -25.67
N VAL A 24 -24.65 -30.35 -26.66
CA VAL A 24 -23.56 -29.58 -27.29
C VAL A 24 -23.76 -28.08 -27.12
N ILE A 25 -24.91 -27.53 -27.53
CA ILE A 25 -25.07 -26.06 -27.57
C ILE A 25 -25.15 -25.48 -26.15
N ILE A 26 -26.00 -26.03 -25.28
CA ILE A 26 -26.15 -25.55 -23.91
C ILE A 26 -24.85 -25.73 -23.12
N PRO A 27 -24.20 -26.92 -23.08
CA PRO A 27 -22.93 -27.08 -22.38
C PRO A 27 -21.81 -26.25 -22.98
N GLY A 28 -21.77 -26.11 -24.31
CA GLY A 28 -20.81 -25.25 -25.00
C GLY A 28 -20.99 -23.77 -24.64
N PHE A 29 -22.23 -23.28 -24.60
CA PHE A 29 -22.55 -21.93 -24.18
C PHE A 29 -22.22 -21.68 -22.70
N ILE A 30 -22.58 -22.63 -21.82
CA ILE A 30 -22.19 -22.60 -20.40
C ILE A 30 -20.67 -22.60 -20.25
N GLY A 31 -19.96 -23.42 -21.02
CA GLY A 31 -18.50 -23.47 -21.06
C GLY A 31 -17.89 -22.12 -21.48
N LEU A 32 -18.46 -21.45 -22.47
CA LEU A 32 -18.05 -20.10 -22.88
C LEU A 32 -18.31 -19.04 -21.80
N LEU A 33 -19.44 -19.13 -21.08
CA LEU A 33 -19.73 -18.23 -19.96
C LEU A 33 -18.73 -18.43 -18.81
N PHE A 34 -18.40 -19.68 -18.47
CA PHE A 34 -17.39 -19.99 -17.46
C PHE A 34 -16.00 -19.55 -17.91
N LEU A 35 -15.64 -19.80 -19.17
CA LEU A 35 -14.38 -19.35 -19.73
C LEU A 35 -14.26 -17.84 -19.57
N LYS A 36 -15.26 -17.08 -20.05
CA LYS A 36 -15.31 -15.62 -19.88
C LYS A 36 -15.16 -15.23 -18.41
N ARG A 37 -15.98 -15.80 -17.52
CA ARG A 37 -15.97 -15.49 -16.07
C ARG A 37 -14.59 -15.70 -15.44
N PHE A 38 -13.90 -16.79 -15.77
CA PHE A 38 -12.63 -17.15 -15.14
C PHE A 38 -11.39 -16.60 -15.87
N THR A 39 -11.54 -16.08 -17.09
CA THR A 39 -10.48 -15.33 -17.80
C THR A 39 -10.56 -13.82 -17.61
N GLU A 40 -11.61 -13.32 -16.95
CA GLU A 40 -11.73 -11.90 -16.63
C GLU A 40 -10.57 -11.42 -15.77
N ASP A 41 -9.96 -10.32 -16.21
CA ASP A 41 -8.91 -9.60 -15.53
C ASP A 41 -9.10 -8.09 -15.76
N ILE A 42 -9.93 -7.46 -14.94
CA ILE A 42 -10.40 -6.08 -15.16
C ILE A 42 -10.28 -5.28 -13.85
N PRO A 43 -9.31 -4.35 -13.74
CA PRO A 43 -9.23 -3.46 -12.59
C PRO A 43 -10.35 -2.41 -12.62
N VAL A 44 -10.77 -1.95 -11.45
CA VAL A 44 -11.61 -0.75 -11.35
C VAL A 44 -10.75 0.48 -11.69
N ASP A 45 -11.10 1.18 -12.75
CA ASP A 45 -10.40 2.37 -13.20
C ASP A 45 -11.13 3.65 -12.77
N TYR A 46 -10.34 4.64 -12.34
CA TYR A 46 -10.83 5.96 -11.95
C TYR A 46 -10.27 7.00 -12.91
N ALA A 47 -11.10 7.87 -13.49
CA ALA A 47 -10.62 8.90 -14.40
C ALA A 47 -9.81 10.00 -13.68
N ASN A 48 -10.29 10.43 -12.51
CA ASN A 48 -9.63 11.45 -11.70
C ASN A 48 -8.30 10.92 -11.14
N PRO A 49 -7.17 11.64 -11.30
CA PRO A 49 -5.87 11.23 -10.75
C PRO A 49 -5.85 11.02 -9.23
N THR A 50 -6.58 11.82 -8.44
CA THR A 50 -6.62 11.66 -6.98
C THR A 50 -7.46 10.46 -6.56
N GLU A 51 -8.58 10.18 -7.23
CA GLU A 51 -9.32 8.92 -7.04
C GLU A 51 -8.46 7.72 -7.44
N HIS A 52 -7.74 7.83 -8.56
CA HIS A 52 -6.82 6.79 -9.04
C HIS A 52 -5.67 6.55 -8.06
N PHE A 53 -5.13 7.58 -7.43
CA PHE A 53 -4.14 7.41 -6.37
C PHE A 53 -4.73 6.71 -5.14
N LYS A 54 -5.94 7.09 -4.73
CA LYS A 54 -6.60 6.51 -3.55
C LYS A 54 -7.01 5.04 -3.77
N TYR A 55 -7.50 4.69 -4.96
CA TYR A 55 -8.17 3.41 -5.21
C TYR A 55 -7.72 2.62 -6.44
N GLY A 56 -6.77 3.15 -7.21
CA GLY A 56 -6.28 2.49 -8.42
C GLY A 56 -5.43 1.26 -8.14
N SER A 57 -5.52 0.28 -9.03
CA SER A 57 -4.76 -0.98 -8.98
C SER A 57 -3.26 -0.77 -9.17
N THR A 58 -2.46 -1.49 -8.37
CA THR A 58 -1.02 -1.71 -8.63
C THR A 58 -0.74 -3.12 -9.16
N GLY A 59 -1.78 -3.96 -9.27
CA GLY A 59 -1.69 -5.36 -9.68
C GLY A 59 -1.45 -6.36 -8.54
N GLY A 60 -1.49 -5.91 -7.27
CA GLY A 60 -1.34 -6.80 -6.11
C GLY A 60 -2.54 -7.72 -5.89
N GLU A 61 -3.70 -7.38 -6.44
CA GLU A 61 -4.94 -8.13 -6.33
C GLU A 61 -4.84 -9.54 -6.95
N HIS A 62 -3.90 -9.76 -7.88
CA HIS A 62 -3.64 -11.06 -8.51
C HIS A 62 -3.10 -12.12 -7.54
N GLU A 63 -2.10 -11.76 -6.74
CA GLU A 63 -1.44 -12.74 -5.87
C GLU A 63 -1.93 -12.63 -4.43
N MET A 64 -2.04 -11.40 -3.93
CA MET A 64 -2.31 -11.10 -2.52
C MET A 64 -3.76 -10.67 -2.27
N GLY A 65 -4.56 -10.45 -3.32
CA GLY A 65 -5.92 -9.94 -3.19
C GLY A 65 -6.88 -10.88 -2.47
N PHE A 66 -7.67 -10.33 -1.57
CA PHE A 66 -8.75 -11.04 -0.88
C PHE A 66 -10.04 -10.88 -1.67
N PRO A 67 -10.87 -11.92 -1.84
CA PRO A 67 -12.22 -11.72 -2.35
C PRO A 67 -12.93 -10.62 -1.55
N TYR A 68 -13.53 -9.65 -2.24
CA TYR A 68 -14.08 -8.41 -1.67
C TYR A 68 -14.96 -8.65 -0.45
N TRP A 69 -15.88 -9.61 -0.55
CA TRP A 69 -16.79 -9.93 0.53
C TRP A 69 -16.09 -10.58 1.72
N ILE A 70 -15.04 -11.39 1.48
CA ILE A 70 -14.25 -11.93 2.59
C ILE A 70 -13.47 -10.79 3.26
N TRP A 71 -12.82 -9.90 2.49
CA TRP A 71 -12.15 -8.71 3.02
C TRP A 71 -13.07 -7.92 3.96
N LYS A 72 -14.32 -7.67 3.57
CA LYS A 72 -15.30 -6.97 4.43
C LYS A 72 -15.77 -7.77 5.64
N ALA A 73 -15.85 -9.09 5.55
CA ALA A 73 -16.31 -9.94 6.64
C ALA A 73 -15.26 -10.16 7.74
N LEU A 74 -13.97 -10.21 7.39
CA LEU A 74 -12.90 -10.59 8.33
C LEU A 74 -12.87 -9.76 9.63
N PRO A 75 -13.05 -8.42 9.63
CA PRO A 75 -13.07 -7.66 10.87
C PRO A 75 -14.16 -8.06 11.86
N GLU A 76 -15.30 -8.55 11.37
CA GLU A 76 -16.42 -9.00 12.21
C GLU A 76 -16.29 -10.49 12.60
N VAL A 77 -15.62 -11.29 11.77
CA VAL A 77 -15.32 -12.71 12.06
C VAL A 77 -14.19 -12.85 13.09
N CYS A 78 -13.17 -11.98 13.00
CA CYS A 78 -11.95 -12.00 13.79
C CYS A 78 -11.69 -10.71 14.60
N PRO A 79 -12.70 -10.09 15.25
CA PRO A 79 -12.55 -8.78 15.91
C PRO A 79 -11.53 -8.81 17.05
N GLN A 80 -11.29 -9.98 17.66
CA GLN A 80 -10.33 -10.15 18.75
C GLN A 80 -8.88 -9.88 18.36
N TYR A 81 -8.55 -9.88 17.06
CA TYR A 81 -7.22 -9.60 16.55
C TYR A 81 -7.05 -8.16 16.06
N LEU A 82 -8.08 -7.31 16.23
CA LEU A 82 -8.02 -5.89 15.91
C LEU A 82 -7.88 -5.06 17.20
N PRO A 83 -7.15 -3.93 17.17
CA PRO A 83 -7.09 -3.00 18.30
C PRO A 83 -8.44 -2.36 18.65
N GLY A 84 -9.39 -2.37 17.72
CA GLY A 84 -10.71 -1.77 17.86
C GLY A 84 -11.63 -2.16 16.71
N LYS A 85 -12.67 -1.35 16.45
CA LYS A 85 -13.66 -1.66 15.44
C LYS A 85 -13.11 -1.50 14.01
N GLY A 86 -13.23 -2.56 13.22
CA GLY A 86 -12.96 -2.51 11.78
C GLY A 86 -11.51 -2.23 11.43
N TYR A 87 -11.25 -2.06 10.14
CA TYR A 87 -9.93 -1.68 9.64
C TYR A 87 -9.51 -0.25 10.03
N GLN A 88 -10.47 0.62 10.40
CA GLN A 88 -10.20 1.93 10.99
C GLN A 88 -9.30 1.84 12.22
N SER A 89 -9.44 0.77 13.02
CA SER A 89 -8.60 0.56 14.21
C SER A 89 -7.12 0.28 13.90
N LEU A 90 -6.81 -0.07 12.64
CA LEU A 90 -5.45 -0.20 12.12
C LEU A 90 -4.94 1.12 11.51
N GLY A 91 -5.71 2.20 11.62
CA GLY A 91 -5.39 3.50 11.04
C GLY A 91 -5.70 3.64 9.56
N MET A 92 -6.48 2.73 8.97
CA MET A 92 -6.94 2.88 7.59
C MET A 92 -7.98 4.01 7.48
N VAL A 93 -7.79 4.90 6.51
CA VAL A 93 -8.62 6.10 6.33
C VAL A 93 -9.84 5.78 5.49
N TYR A 94 -11.02 6.19 5.93
CA TYR A 94 -12.28 6.04 5.19
C TYR A 94 -12.84 7.40 4.76
N GLU A 95 -13.29 7.47 3.51
CA GLU A 95 -14.07 8.61 3.02
C GLU A 95 -15.55 8.44 3.35
N LYS A 96 -16.23 9.55 3.63
CA LYS A 96 -17.68 9.57 3.80
C LYS A 96 -18.40 9.65 2.46
N LYS A 97 -19.45 8.86 2.29
CA LYS A 97 -20.44 9.00 1.22
C LYS A 97 -21.35 10.20 1.50
N PRO A 98 -22.11 10.69 0.49
CA PRO A 98 -23.04 11.81 0.68
C PRO A 98 -24.11 11.60 1.76
N ASP A 99 -24.44 10.34 2.07
CA ASP A 99 -25.39 9.96 3.13
C ASP A 99 -24.76 9.88 4.54
N GLY A 100 -23.46 10.21 4.66
CA GLY A 100 -22.71 10.19 5.91
C GLY A 100 -22.13 8.82 6.31
N SER A 101 -22.44 7.76 5.55
CA SER A 101 -21.83 6.44 5.76
C SER A 101 -20.39 6.38 5.23
N ASP A 102 -19.59 5.42 5.72
CA ASP A 102 -18.25 5.20 5.16
C ASP A 102 -18.33 4.57 3.75
N ARG A 103 -17.37 4.90 2.89
CA ARG A 103 -17.08 4.11 1.69
C ARG A 103 -16.80 2.67 2.08
N ASP A 104 -17.14 1.74 1.19
CA ASP A 104 -17.05 0.30 1.48
C ASP A 104 -15.59 -0.15 1.67
N LEU A 105 -14.68 0.50 0.94
CA LEU A 105 -13.24 0.24 0.99
C LEU A 105 -12.50 1.48 1.49
N PRO A 106 -11.47 1.31 2.34
CA PRO A 106 -10.65 2.42 2.81
C PRO A 106 -9.78 2.98 1.68
N VAL A 107 -9.40 4.25 1.80
CA VAL A 107 -8.33 4.85 1.01
C VAL A 107 -7.07 4.00 1.17
N GLY A 108 -6.38 3.73 0.07
CA GLY A 108 -5.24 2.82 0.10
C GLY A 108 -5.56 1.40 -0.34
N THR A 109 -6.72 1.15 -0.94
CA THR A 109 -7.11 -0.17 -1.44
C THR A 109 -7.63 -0.10 -2.86
N SER A 110 -7.41 -1.17 -3.61
CA SER A 110 -7.79 -1.30 -5.02
C SER A 110 -8.62 -2.54 -5.24
N GLN A 111 -9.46 -2.53 -6.27
CA GLN A 111 -10.32 -3.64 -6.63
C GLN A 111 -10.10 -4.07 -8.08
N ARG A 112 -10.07 -5.38 -8.30
CA ARG A 112 -9.95 -6.01 -9.62
C ARG A 112 -10.87 -7.22 -9.72
N ARG A 113 -11.61 -7.32 -10.81
CA ARG A 113 -12.32 -8.53 -11.21
C ARG A 113 -11.30 -9.51 -11.77
N TYR A 114 -11.01 -10.58 -11.04
CA TYR A 114 -10.01 -11.57 -11.41
C TYR A 114 -10.50 -12.98 -11.12
N GLN A 115 -10.43 -13.87 -12.12
CA GLN A 115 -10.85 -15.27 -11.99
C GLN A 115 -12.27 -15.42 -11.41
N GLY A 116 -13.21 -14.60 -11.89
CA GLY A 116 -14.62 -14.71 -11.54
C GLY A 116 -15.02 -14.13 -10.19
N VAL A 117 -14.10 -13.48 -9.47
CA VAL A 117 -14.37 -12.80 -8.19
C VAL A 117 -13.77 -11.40 -8.18
N ASP A 118 -14.43 -10.49 -7.47
CA ASP A 118 -13.85 -9.20 -7.13
C ASP A 118 -12.83 -9.38 -6.02
N ARG A 119 -11.57 -8.99 -6.27
CA ARG A 119 -10.47 -9.07 -5.31
C ARG A 119 -10.03 -7.67 -4.91
N VAL A 120 -9.71 -7.52 -3.63
CA VAL A 120 -9.25 -6.28 -3.03
C VAL A 120 -7.87 -6.47 -2.44
N PHE A 121 -6.99 -5.51 -2.66
CA PHE A 121 -5.73 -5.43 -1.94
C PHE A 121 -5.29 -4.00 -1.73
N VAL A 122 -4.31 -3.79 -0.84
CA VAL A 122 -3.75 -2.46 -0.58
C VAL A 122 -3.00 -1.92 -1.81
N ASN A 123 -2.98 -0.60 -1.96
CA ASN A 123 -2.21 0.14 -2.98
C ASN A 123 -1.32 1.21 -2.30
N CYS A 124 -0.68 2.07 -3.10
CA CYS A 124 0.27 3.07 -2.60
C CYS A 124 -0.30 4.02 -1.54
N ALA A 125 -1.59 4.35 -1.61
CA ALA A 125 -2.21 5.33 -0.73
C ALA A 125 -2.32 4.85 0.73
N VAL A 126 -2.22 3.55 1.02
CA VAL A 126 -2.27 3.05 2.41
C VAL A 126 -1.10 3.57 3.25
N CYS A 127 0.06 3.79 2.61
CA CYS A 127 1.28 4.31 3.26
C CYS A 127 1.47 5.82 3.05
N HIS A 128 0.74 6.41 2.09
CA HIS A 128 0.95 7.77 1.60
C HIS A 128 -0.31 8.64 1.65
N VAL A 129 -1.21 8.33 2.57
CA VAL A 129 -2.36 9.17 2.92
C VAL A 129 -2.53 9.18 4.43
N SER A 130 -2.77 10.36 4.99
CA SER A 130 -3.19 10.52 6.38
C SER A 130 -4.21 11.64 6.46
N THR A 131 -4.68 11.91 7.67
CA THR A 131 -5.58 13.02 7.96
C THR A 131 -4.92 14.09 8.82
N VAL A 132 -5.50 15.28 8.80
CA VAL A 132 -5.18 16.40 9.69
C VAL A 132 -6.46 17.06 10.17
N ARG A 133 -6.52 17.41 11.46
CA ARG A 133 -7.55 18.25 12.05
C ARG A 133 -6.97 19.59 12.50
N THR A 134 -7.74 20.67 12.36
CA THR A 134 -7.38 22.00 12.90
C THR A 134 -7.70 22.13 14.39
N ALA A 135 -8.68 21.37 14.87
CA ALA A 135 -9.05 21.24 16.28
C ALA A 135 -9.75 19.89 16.53
N ALA A 136 -9.85 19.47 17.80
CA ALA A 136 -10.37 18.15 18.17
C ALA A 136 -11.83 17.90 17.72
N ASP A 137 -12.64 18.95 17.64
CA ASP A 137 -14.05 18.93 17.24
C ASP A 137 -14.27 19.17 15.74
N GLN A 138 -13.20 19.47 14.98
CA GLN A 138 -13.28 19.73 13.55
C GLN A 138 -13.15 18.45 12.73
N PRO A 139 -13.79 18.39 11.54
CA PRO A 139 -13.65 17.25 10.66
C PRO A 139 -12.20 17.11 10.17
N ALA A 140 -11.74 15.87 10.08
CA ALA A 140 -10.41 15.57 9.57
C ALA A 140 -10.36 15.80 8.05
N THR A 141 -9.30 16.46 7.59
CA THR A 141 -9.01 16.67 6.18
C THR A 141 -8.05 15.58 5.70
N ILE A 142 -8.44 14.83 4.68
CA ILE A 142 -7.58 13.82 4.05
C ILE A 142 -6.50 14.52 3.22
N VAL A 143 -5.25 14.14 3.45
CA VAL A 143 -4.09 14.72 2.77
C VAL A 143 -3.38 13.64 1.96
N LEU A 144 -3.43 13.77 0.64
CA LEU A 144 -2.81 12.82 -0.28
C LEU A 144 -1.32 13.11 -0.44
N GLY A 145 -0.49 12.08 -0.45
CA GLY A 145 0.97 12.16 -0.53
C GLY A 145 1.69 12.38 0.80
N MET A 146 0.93 12.49 1.90
CA MET A 146 1.41 12.60 3.28
C MET A 146 1.82 11.22 3.82
N PRO A 147 2.87 11.11 4.66
CA PRO A 147 3.12 9.89 5.42
C PRO A 147 1.87 9.41 6.16
N ALA A 148 1.49 8.13 6.02
CA ALA A 148 0.36 7.54 6.73
C ALA A 148 0.68 7.32 8.21
N ALA A 149 0.75 8.40 9.00
CA ALA A 149 1.22 8.37 10.39
C ALA A 149 0.35 7.51 11.33
N THR A 150 -0.89 7.22 10.94
CA THR A 150 -1.86 6.41 11.70
C THR A 150 -1.86 4.94 11.30
N PHE A 151 -1.42 4.59 10.08
CA PHE A 151 -1.53 3.22 9.58
C PHE A 151 -0.53 2.30 10.29
N ASN A 152 -1.05 1.26 10.97
CA ASN A 152 -0.26 0.29 11.72
C ASN A 152 -0.04 -0.98 10.87
N MET A 153 1.05 -0.98 10.09
CA MET A 153 1.38 -2.09 9.19
C MET A 153 1.60 -3.41 9.93
N LYS A 154 2.30 -3.38 11.08
CA LYS A 154 2.54 -4.61 11.86
C LYS A 154 1.22 -5.23 12.32
N ALA A 155 0.32 -4.43 12.91
CA ALA A 155 -0.98 -4.92 13.34
C ALA A 155 -1.85 -5.39 12.16
N PHE A 156 -1.73 -4.76 11.00
CA PHE A 156 -2.38 -5.19 9.77
C PHE A 156 -1.90 -6.58 9.32
N GLU A 157 -0.58 -6.80 9.25
CA GLU A 157 0.01 -8.10 8.91
C GLU A 157 -0.40 -9.18 9.93
N GLU A 158 -0.25 -8.88 11.23
CA GLU A 158 -0.62 -9.80 12.31
C GLU A 158 -2.11 -10.17 12.29
N PHE A 159 -3.00 -9.22 12.00
CA PHE A 159 -4.43 -9.47 11.92
C PHE A 159 -4.75 -10.57 10.90
N PHE A 160 -4.23 -10.48 9.67
CA PHE A 160 -4.51 -11.47 8.63
C PHE A 160 -3.91 -12.84 8.98
N PHE A 161 -2.68 -12.87 9.49
CA PHE A 161 -2.04 -14.13 9.89
C PHE A 161 -2.76 -14.82 11.06
N ARG A 162 -3.09 -14.08 12.12
CA ARG A 162 -3.81 -14.60 13.28
C ARG A 162 -5.22 -15.02 12.91
N CYS A 163 -5.93 -14.22 12.12
CA CYS A 163 -7.27 -14.56 11.66
C CYS A 163 -7.26 -15.83 10.80
N ALA A 164 -6.32 -15.99 9.85
CA ALA A 164 -6.22 -17.22 9.05
C ALA A 164 -5.89 -18.47 9.88
N ALA A 165 -5.18 -18.32 10.99
CA ALA A 165 -4.91 -19.41 11.93
C ALA A 165 -6.14 -19.77 12.78
N ASP A 166 -7.10 -18.85 12.94
CA ASP A 166 -8.28 -19.04 13.77
C ASP A 166 -9.23 -20.09 13.17
N PRO A 167 -9.84 -20.97 13.98
CA PRO A 167 -10.89 -21.89 13.53
C PRO A 167 -12.05 -21.18 12.82
N LYS A 168 -12.35 -19.93 13.18
CA LYS A 168 -13.40 -19.10 12.54
C LYS A 168 -13.07 -18.67 11.13
N PHE A 169 -11.83 -18.83 10.66
CA PHE A 169 -11.51 -18.67 9.25
C PHE A 169 -11.98 -19.90 8.47
N SER A 170 -13.29 -20.01 8.33
CA SER A 170 -13.96 -21.12 7.65
C SER A 170 -15.27 -20.63 7.05
N LYS A 171 -15.79 -21.41 6.10
CA LYS A 171 -17.04 -21.08 5.40
C LYS A 171 -18.23 -20.95 6.36
N GLU A 172 -18.23 -21.67 7.48
CA GLU A 172 -19.29 -21.69 8.48
C GLU A 172 -19.44 -20.34 9.21
N PHE A 173 -18.39 -19.54 9.28
CA PHE A 173 -18.43 -18.21 9.92
C PHE A 173 -18.35 -17.07 8.91
N ILE A 174 -17.56 -17.23 7.85
CA ILE A 174 -17.37 -16.18 6.84
C ILE A 174 -18.60 -16.02 5.96
N LEU A 175 -19.23 -17.10 5.45
CA LEU A 175 -20.38 -16.97 4.55
C LEU A 175 -21.61 -16.33 5.22
N PRO A 176 -21.99 -16.71 6.46
CA PRO A 176 -23.10 -16.03 7.13
C PRO A 176 -22.85 -14.55 7.35
N GLU A 177 -21.61 -14.16 7.68
CA GLU A 177 -21.27 -12.74 7.84
C GLU A 177 -21.31 -12.00 6.49
N ILE A 178 -20.86 -12.62 5.41
CA ILE A 178 -20.99 -12.07 4.04
C ILE A 178 -22.48 -11.82 3.69
N GLU A 179 -23.36 -12.78 3.98
CA GLU A 179 -24.80 -12.65 3.73
C GLU A 179 -25.43 -11.54 4.59
N LYS A 180 -25.05 -11.46 5.87
CA LYS A 180 -25.49 -10.41 6.79
C LYS A 180 -25.08 -9.01 6.33
N GLN A 181 -23.93 -8.89 5.66
CA GLN A 181 -23.45 -7.63 5.07
C GLN A 181 -24.09 -7.30 3.71
N GLY A 182 -25.11 -8.06 3.29
CA GLY A 182 -25.94 -7.76 2.12
C GLY A 182 -25.43 -8.34 0.80
N ALA A 183 -24.51 -9.30 0.82
CA ALA A 183 -24.05 -9.95 -0.39
C ALA A 183 -25.17 -10.80 -1.03
N ASN A 184 -25.48 -10.53 -2.30
CA ASN A 184 -26.40 -11.34 -3.09
C ASN A 184 -25.60 -12.33 -3.96
N LEU A 185 -25.04 -13.36 -3.32
CA LEU A 185 -24.24 -14.37 -4.01
C LEU A 185 -25.12 -15.30 -4.85
N ASP A 186 -24.73 -15.55 -6.10
CA ASP A 186 -25.38 -16.55 -6.94
C ASP A 186 -25.14 -17.98 -6.39
N LEU A 187 -25.87 -18.98 -6.89
CA LEU A 187 -25.75 -20.36 -6.40
C LEU A 187 -24.33 -20.92 -6.57
N LEU A 188 -23.65 -20.55 -7.65
CA LEU A 188 -22.28 -21.00 -7.90
C LEU A 188 -21.32 -20.34 -6.90
N ASP A 189 -21.48 -19.04 -6.64
CA ASP A 189 -20.66 -18.30 -5.69
C ASP A 189 -20.84 -18.80 -4.27
N ARG A 190 -22.09 -18.98 -3.85
CA ARG A 190 -22.45 -19.41 -2.50
C ARG A 190 -21.96 -20.82 -2.19
N TYR A 191 -22.12 -21.76 -3.13
CA TYR A 191 -21.86 -23.19 -2.86
C TYR A 191 -20.52 -23.70 -3.38
N LEU A 192 -19.85 -22.99 -4.30
CA LEU A 192 -18.58 -23.43 -4.88
C LEU A 192 -17.47 -22.39 -4.75
N VAL A 193 -17.65 -21.19 -5.31
CA VAL A 193 -16.54 -20.22 -5.45
C VAL A 193 -16.05 -19.72 -4.10
N TYR A 194 -16.94 -19.23 -3.23
CA TYR A 194 -16.52 -18.71 -1.92
C TYR A 194 -16.01 -19.80 -0.97
N PRO A 195 -16.66 -20.98 -0.84
CA PRO A 195 -16.09 -22.07 -0.05
C PRO A 195 -14.68 -22.46 -0.48
N ILE A 196 -14.42 -22.58 -1.78
CA ILE A 196 -13.08 -22.89 -2.31
C ILE A 196 -12.13 -21.73 -2.07
N ALA A 197 -12.55 -20.49 -2.31
CA ALA A 197 -11.73 -19.30 -2.12
C ALA A 197 -11.29 -19.16 -0.66
N ILE A 198 -12.19 -19.40 0.31
CA ILE A 198 -11.87 -19.38 1.74
C ILE A 198 -10.80 -20.43 2.08
N ALA A 199 -10.95 -21.66 1.57
CA ALA A 199 -9.97 -22.73 1.82
C ALA A 199 -8.59 -22.40 1.23
N ILE A 200 -8.54 -22.04 -0.07
CA ILE A 200 -7.29 -21.67 -0.74
C ILE A 200 -6.63 -20.47 -0.05
N MET A 201 -7.42 -19.47 0.34
CA MET A 201 -6.90 -18.28 1.01
C MET A 201 -6.32 -18.60 2.38
N ARG A 202 -6.99 -19.46 3.16
CA ARG A 202 -6.47 -19.92 4.45
C ARG A 202 -5.09 -20.54 4.30
N ASP A 203 -4.98 -21.50 3.38
CA ASP A 203 -3.73 -22.23 3.13
C ASP A 203 -2.61 -21.29 2.66
N ARG A 204 -2.92 -20.37 1.73
CA ARG A 204 -1.95 -19.39 1.23
C ARG A 204 -1.47 -18.43 2.32
N VAL A 205 -2.38 -17.89 3.13
CA VAL A 205 -2.02 -16.97 4.22
C VAL A 205 -1.21 -17.67 5.29
N LEU A 206 -1.53 -18.93 5.63
CA LEU A 206 -0.74 -19.71 6.59
C LEU A 206 0.65 -20.09 6.05
N ALA A 207 0.74 -20.45 4.78
CA ALA A 207 2.03 -20.68 4.13
C ALA A 207 2.91 -19.42 4.15
N LEU A 208 2.31 -18.24 3.96
CA LEU A 208 3.01 -16.97 4.07
C LEU A 208 3.39 -16.62 5.51
N ALA A 209 2.52 -16.89 6.48
CA ALA A 209 2.77 -16.62 7.90
C ALA A 209 4.07 -17.28 8.39
N GLY A 210 4.37 -18.51 7.94
CA GLY A 210 5.63 -19.18 8.26
C GLY A 210 6.88 -18.44 7.77
N ARG A 211 6.78 -17.70 6.66
CA ARG A 211 7.87 -16.86 6.12
C ARG A 211 7.98 -15.50 6.83
N PHE A 212 6.90 -15.07 7.48
CA PHE A 212 6.79 -13.81 8.21
C PHE A 212 6.83 -13.98 9.74
N ASP A 213 7.18 -15.16 10.25
CA ASP A 213 7.31 -15.44 11.70
C ASP A 213 8.24 -14.44 12.44
N TRP A 214 9.20 -13.85 11.73
CA TRP A 214 10.07 -12.80 12.26
C TRP A 214 9.31 -11.53 12.69
N VAL A 215 8.17 -11.20 12.05
CA VAL A 215 7.35 -10.03 12.41
C VAL A 215 6.84 -10.15 13.85
N PHE A 216 6.39 -11.34 14.23
CA PHE A 216 5.89 -11.61 15.58
C PHE A 216 6.99 -11.61 16.65
N LYS A 217 8.26 -11.73 16.24
CA LYS A 217 9.42 -11.74 17.14
C LYS A 217 10.04 -10.36 17.33
N GLN A 218 9.69 -9.39 16.49
CA GLN A 218 10.17 -8.02 16.60
C GLN A 218 9.39 -7.21 17.64
N HIS A 219 10.01 -6.12 18.08
CA HIS A 219 9.33 -5.11 18.88
C HIS A 219 8.17 -4.48 18.10
N GLU A 220 7.23 -3.88 18.83
CA GLU A 220 6.15 -3.12 18.23
C GLU A 220 6.68 -1.97 17.36
N TRP A 221 6.37 -2.00 16.07
CA TRP A 221 6.70 -0.91 15.16
C TRP A 221 5.81 0.31 15.44
N GLY A 222 4.57 0.11 15.87
CA GLY A 222 3.59 1.18 16.03
C GLY A 222 3.16 1.86 14.72
N PRO A 223 2.16 2.77 14.79
CA PRO A 223 1.62 3.46 13.62
C PRO A 223 2.66 4.24 12.80
N GLY A 224 2.45 4.30 11.49
CA GLY A 224 3.23 5.09 10.54
C GLY A 224 4.58 4.49 10.13
N ARG A 225 4.89 3.28 10.60
CA ARG A 225 6.20 2.67 10.41
C ARG A 225 6.13 1.24 9.87
N VAL A 226 7.17 0.84 9.17
CA VAL A 226 7.32 -0.50 8.59
C VAL A 226 8.78 -0.95 8.56
N ASP A 227 9.04 -2.21 8.86
CA ASP A 227 10.34 -2.84 8.52
C ASP A 227 10.35 -3.21 7.03
N THR A 228 10.79 -2.27 6.19
CA THR A 228 10.70 -2.41 4.74
C THR A 228 11.56 -3.55 4.19
N PHE A 229 12.79 -3.69 4.70
CA PHE A 229 13.80 -4.51 4.04
C PHE A 229 13.75 -5.97 4.46
N ASN A 230 13.32 -6.28 5.68
CA ASN A 230 13.09 -7.67 6.05
C ASN A 230 11.89 -8.27 5.30
N SER A 231 10.84 -7.49 5.04
CA SER A 231 9.76 -7.90 4.13
C SER A 231 10.26 -8.14 2.70
N ALA A 232 11.18 -7.30 2.20
CA ALA A 232 11.81 -7.52 0.89
C ALA A 232 12.69 -8.78 0.84
N LYS A 233 13.45 -9.09 1.91
CA LYS A 233 14.25 -10.32 2.02
C LYS A 233 13.40 -11.58 1.95
N VAL A 234 12.18 -11.54 2.49
CA VAL A 234 11.20 -12.64 2.33
C VAL A 234 10.87 -12.87 0.86
N ILE A 235 10.68 -11.82 0.05
CA ILE A 235 10.44 -11.97 -1.41
C ILE A 235 11.59 -12.74 -2.07
N PHE A 236 12.83 -12.48 -1.68
CA PHE A 236 14.02 -13.17 -2.17
C PHE A 236 14.30 -14.53 -1.51
N ASN A 237 13.38 -15.04 -0.70
CA ASN A 237 13.51 -16.33 -0.01
C ASN A 237 14.75 -16.44 0.88
N TRP A 238 15.10 -15.36 1.57
CA TRP A 238 16.21 -15.37 2.51
C TRP A 238 15.92 -16.29 3.70
N PRO A 239 16.93 -17.00 4.21
CA PRO A 239 16.81 -17.75 5.46
C PRO A 239 16.77 -16.77 6.64
N MET A 240 15.58 -16.27 6.98
CA MET A 240 15.41 -15.22 8.00
C MET A 240 16.06 -15.58 9.35
N HIS A 241 16.10 -16.85 9.73
CA HIS A 241 16.73 -17.32 10.96
C HIS A 241 18.27 -17.23 10.98
N LEU A 242 18.91 -16.96 9.83
CA LEU A 242 20.36 -16.80 9.70
C LEU A 242 20.80 -15.33 9.55
N LEU A 243 19.86 -14.37 9.59
CA LEU A 243 20.22 -12.97 9.49
C LEU A 243 20.94 -12.49 10.74
N ASP A 244 21.83 -11.53 10.56
CA ASP A 244 22.49 -10.88 11.69
C ASP A 244 21.41 -10.19 12.55
N PRO A 245 21.39 -10.39 13.89
CA PRO A 245 20.44 -9.73 14.79
C PRO A 245 20.36 -8.21 14.63
N LYS A 246 21.43 -7.55 14.12
CA LYS A 246 21.42 -6.11 13.86
C LYS A 246 20.46 -5.68 12.75
N GLU A 247 20.10 -6.60 11.85
CA GLU A 247 19.24 -6.35 10.69
C GLU A 247 17.74 -6.34 11.04
N PHE A 248 17.37 -6.76 12.25
CA PHE A 248 16.00 -6.72 12.77
C PHE A 248 15.74 -5.45 13.58
N ASP A 249 14.46 -5.23 13.91
CA ASP A 249 13.96 -4.05 14.62
C ASP A 249 14.35 -2.76 13.90
N ALA A 250 14.12 -2.73 12.58
CA ALA A 250 14.49 -1.64 11.69
C ALA A 250 13.29 -0.87 11.10
N PRO A 251 12.23 -0.55 11.89
CA PRO A 251 11.06 0.13 11.36
C PRO A 251 11.41 1.56 10.92
N ALA A 252 10.94 1.93 9.74
CA ALA A 252 11.10 3.25 9.16
C ALA A 252 9.74 3.89 8.93
N ASP A 253 9.69 5.21 9.09
CA ASP A 253 8.51 6.03 8.83
C ASP A 253 8.21 6.08 7.32
N PHE A 254 6.95 6.19 6.94
CA PHE A 254 6.60 6.37 5.53
C PHE A 254 7.09 7.75 5.02
N PRO A 255 7.75 7.84 3.87
CA PRO A 255 8.16 9.14 3.33
C PRO A 255 6.98 9.89 2.68
N SER A 256 7.08 11.22 2.59
CA SER A 256 6.21 12.01 1.72
C SER A 256 6.55 11.80 0.25
N ILE A 257 5.56 11.94 -0.64
CA ILE A 257 5.73 11.69 -2.08
C ILE A 257 5.36 12.86 -2.97
N TRP A 258 5.23 14.07 -2.41
CA TRP A 258 5.05 15.29 -3.19
C TRP A 258 6.29 15.67 -3.99
N ARG A 259 6.11 16.53 -5.00
CA ARG A 259 7.19 17.21 -5.73
C ARG A 259 8.26 16.26 -6.29
N GLN A 260 7.85 15.15 -6.92
CA GLN A 260 8.83 14.18 -7.41
C GLN A 260 9.70 14.72 -8.55
N ARG A 261 9.19 15.68 -9.35
CA ARG A 261 10.00 16.35 -10.39
C ARG A 261 11.24 17.02 -9.79
N GLN A 262 11.09 17.75 -8.70
CA GLN A 262 12.20 18.42 -8.01
C GLN A 262 13.22 17.44 -7.41
N ARG A 263 12.88 16.13 -7.32
CA ARG A 263 13.81 15.08 -6.89
C ARG A 263 14.60 14.46 -8.04
N MET A 264 14.21 14.77 -9.28
CA MET A 264 14.80 14.31 -10.53
C MET A 264 15.59 15.41 -11.23
N GLU A 265 15.05 16.64 -11.20
CA GLU A 265 15.50 17.77 -11.98
C GLU A 265 15.86 18.95 -11.05
N PRO A 266 16.94 19.71 -11.34
CA PRO A 266 17.92 19.50 -12.40
C PRO A 266 18.97 18.40 -12.08
N LYS A 267 18.98 17.90 -10.84
CA LYS A 267 19.92 16.88 -10.36
C LYS A 267 19.13 15.79 -9.63
N GLU A 268 19.42 14.54 -9.97
CA GLU A 268 18.85 13.39 -9.28
C GLU A 268 19.30 13.34 -7.81
N MET A 269 18.32 13.11 -6.93
CA MET A 269 18.57 12.86 -5.52
C MET A 269 18.82 11.38 -5.24
N GLN A 270 19.49 11.10 -4.13
CA GLN A 270 19.54 9.77 -3.51
C GLN A 270 18.23 9.59 -2.69
N LEU A 271 17.40 8.67 -3.16
CA LEU A 271 16.03 8.39 -2.73
C LEU A 271 15.97 7.29 -1.67
N HIS A 272 14.78 7.12 -1.08
CA HIS A 272 14.58 6.45 0.22
C HIS A 272 15.35 7.15 1.35
N TRP A 273 15.05 6.79 2.60
CA TRP A 273 15.72 7.38 3.75
C TRP A 273 17.23 7.18 3.70
N ASP A 274 17.68 6.01 3.25
CA ASP A 274 19.07 5.57 3.20
C ASP A 274 19.78 5.94 1.88
N GLY A 275 19.13 6.66 0.96
CA GLY A 275 19.76 7.09 -0.30
C GLY A 275 20.15 5.95 -1.22
N ASN A 276 19.47 4.81 -1.10
CA ASN A 276 19.87 3.55 -1.70
C ASN A 276 19.47 3.38 -3.17
N ASN A 277 18.82 4.38 -3.77
CA ASN A 277 18.42 4.40 -5.16
C ASN A 277 18.44 5.84 -5.68
N THR A 278 18.72 6.09 -6.96
CA THR A 278 18.74 7.46 -7.52
C THR A 278 17.65 7.73 -8.56
N THR A 279 16.83 6.74 -8.91
CA THR A 279 15.84 6.86 -9.98
C THR A 279 14.42 6.73 -9.43
N VAL A 280 13.60 7.73 -9.72
CA VAL A 280 12.24 7.83 -9.17
C VAL A 280 11.38 6.65 -9.61
N GLU A 281 11.47 6.29 -10.87
CA GLU A 281 10.69 5.24 -11.52
C GLU A 281 11.05 3.84 -11.01
N GLU A 282 12.33 3.58 -10.72
CA GLU A 282 12.80 2.31 -10.16
C GLU A 282 12.35 2.18 -8.71
N ARG A 283 12.55 3.24 -7.92
CA ARG A 283 12.09 3.33 -6.53
C ARG A 283 10.57 3.15 -6.41
N ASN A 284 9.78 3.73 -7.31
CA ASN A 284 8.32 3.56 -7.32
C ASN A 284 7.90 2.11 -7.59
N LYS A 285 8.55 1.44 -8.55
CA LYS A 285 8.30 0.01 -8.83
C LYS A 285 8.73 -0.87 -7.67
N SER A 286 9.85 -0.53 -7.01
CA SER A 286 10.27 -1.24 -5.81
C SER A 286 9.29 -1.07 -4.65
N ALA A 287 8.71 0.12 -4.49
CA ALA A 287 7.69 0.36 -3.47
C ALA A 287 6.39 -0.42 -3.75
N ALA A 288 6.05 -0.65 -5.02
CA ALA A 288 4.87 -1.42 -5.41
C ALA A 288 4.94 -2.91 -4.98
N PHE A 289 6.10 -3.48 -4.69
CA PHE A 289 6.17 -4.81 -4.07
C PHE A 289 5.50 -4.84 -2.69
N GLY A 290 5.58 -3.72 -1.93
CA GLY A 290 4.88 -3.57 -0.66
C GLY A 290 3.36 -3.59 -0.80
N THR A 291 2.83 -3.38 -2.01
CA THR A 291 1.40 -3.47 -2.34
C THR A 291 1.06 -4.83 -2.97
N GLY A 292 1.88 -5.86 -2.72
CA GLY A 292 1.62 -7.25 -3.11
C GLY A 292 1.81 -7.56 -4.60
N THR A 293 2.35 -6.62 -5.37
CA THR A 293 2.63 -6.84 -6.79
C THR A 293 3.91 -7.65 -6.99
N THR A 294 4.07 -8.26 -8.17
CA THR A 294 5.27 -9.00 -8.56
C THR A 294 5.70 -8.59 -9.98
N PRO A 295 6.89 -8.99 -10.48
CA PRO A 295 7.28 -8.64 -11.84
C PRO A 295 6.26 -9.02 -12.94
N PRO A 296 5.59 -10.18 -12.91
CA PRO A 296 4.56 -10.51 -13.90
C PRO A 296 3.20 -9.82 -13.66
N THR A 297 2.88 -9.40 -12.44
CA THR A 297 1.54 -8.88 -12.10
C THR A 297 1.46 -7.36 -11.98
N ILE A 298 2.59 -6.66 -12.03
CA ILE A 298 2.64 -5.20 -11.89
C ILE A 298 1.86 -4.47 -12.97
N ASP A 299 0.96 -3.59 -12.55
CA ASP A 299 0.18 -2.77 -13.47
C ASP A 299 0.93 -1.48 -13.84
N ILE A 300 1.84 -1.61 -14.82
CA ILE A 300 2.70 -0.50 -15.28
C ILE A 300 1.87 0.69 -15.78
N GLN A 301 0.73 0.45 -16.42
CA GLN A 301 -0.10 1.53 -16.96
C GLN A 301 -0.72 2.35 -15.84
N ARG A 302 -1.30 1.71 -14.83
CA ARG A 302 -1.90 2.42 -13.69
C ARG A 302 -0.85 3.05 -12.78
N ILE A 303 0.32 2.43 -12.61
CA ILE A 303 1.43 3.03 -11.86
C ILE A 303 1.93 4.30 -12.55
N LYS A 304 2.07 4.30 -13.89
CA LYS A 304 2.45 5.52 -14.64
C LYS A 304 1.48 6.69 -14.42
N ARG A 305 0.20 6.42 -14.21
CA ARG A 305 -0.79 7.46 -13.89
C ARG A 305 -0.55 8.07 -12.51
N VAL A 306 -0.19 7.23 -11.53
CA VAL A 306 0.24 7.70 -10.20
C VAL A 306 1.53 8.50 -10.31
N GLU A 307 2.54 7.98 -11.02
CA GLU A 307 3.82 8.66 -11.28
C GLU A 307 3.60 10.05 -11.90
N ALA A 308 2.73 10.16 -12.90
CA ALA A 308 2.40 11.43 -13.54
C ALA A 308 1.74 12.44 -12.59
N TRP A 309 0.88 11.97 -11.68
CA TRP A 309 0.23 12.85 -10.70
C TRP A 309 1.20 13.29 -9.59
N ILE A 310 1.97 12.35 -9.02
CA ILE A 310 2.91 12.67 -7.93
C ILE A 310 4.11 13.50 -8.39
N LYS A 311 4.33 13.56 -9.71
CA LYS A 311 5.40 14.36 -10.32
C LYS A 311 5.37 15.81 -9.84
N ASP A 312 4.19 16.42 -9.84
CA ASP A 312 4.03 17.85 -9.62
C ASP A 312 3.08 18.21 -8.46
N VAL A 313 2.47 17.21 -7.81
CA VAL A 313 1.60 17.46 -6.65
C VAL A 313 2.36 18.14 -5.52
N GLU A 314 1.73 19.14 -4.92
CA GLU A 314 2.28 19.92 -3.81
C GLU A 314 1.60 19.56 -2.48
N PRO A 315 2.32 19.66 -1.34
CA PRO A 315 1.69 19.53 -0.04
C PRO A 315 0.73 20.69 0.23
N LEU A 316 -0.27 20.46 1.07
CA LEU A 316 -1.11 21.53 1.57
C LEU A 316 -0.29 22.54 2.37
N GLN A 317 -0.58 23.83 2.19
CA GLN A 317 0.14 24.91 2.84
C GLN A 317 -0.30 25.06 4.29
N PHE A 318 0.65 25.20 5.22
CA PHE A 318 0.36 25.41 6.64
C PHE A 318 -0.57 26.61 6.86
N SER A 319 -0.37 27.70 6.10
CA SER A 319 -1.17 28.93 6.20
C SER A 319 -2.62 28.78 5.76
N ALA A 320 -2.99 27.67 5.12
CA ALA A 320 -4.40 27.35 4.83
C ALA A 320 -5.14 26.78 6.06
N PHE A 321 -4.40 26.33 7.08
CA PHE A 321 -4.94 25.67 8.28
C PHE A 321 -4.72 26.51 9.54
N PHE A 322 -3.59 27.21 9.62
CA PHE A 322 -3.18 27.93 10.82
C PHE A 322 -2.56 29.30 10.48
N PRO A 323 -2.73 30.32 11.34
CA PRO A 323 -2.10 31.62 11.13
C PRO A 323 -0.58 31.52 11.23
N VAL A 324 0.12 32.35 10.44
CA VAL A 324 1.59 32.47 10.47
C VAL A 324 1.97 33.88 10.89
N ASP A 325 2.71 33.99 12.01
CA ASP A 325 3.34 35.25 12.39
C ASP A 325 4.51 35.54 11.43
N ARG A 326 4.30 36.51 10.54
CA ARG A 326 5.30 36.90 9.54
C ARG A 326 6.52 37.59 10.15
N GLY A 327 6.36 38.28 11.27
CA GLY A 327 7.47 38.92 11.99
C GLY A 327 8.43 37.87 12.57
N ILE A 328 7.88 36.86 13.24
CA ILE A 328 8.68 35.75 13.79
C ILE A 328 9.27 34.89 12.65
N ALA A 329 8.51 34.59 11.60
CA ALA A 329 9.03 33.84 10.46
C ALA A 329 10.21 34.57 9.77
N ALA A 330 10.13 35.91 9.65
CA ALA A 330 11.22 36.72 9.10
C ALA A 330 12.48 36.68 9.99
N GLN A 331 12.34 36.59 11.31
CA GLN A 331 13.48 36.40 12.23
C GLN A 331 14.10 35.00 12.08
N GLY A 332 13.29 33.97 11.83
CA GLY A 332 13.78 32.59 11.63
C GLY A 332 14.47 32.36 10.29
N ALA A 333 14.08 33.10 9.24
CA ALA A 333 14.63 32.94 7.89
C ALA A 333 16.18 33.01 7.80
N PRO A 334 16.88 34.02 8.36
CA PRO A 334 18.35 34.06 8.32
C PRO A 334 19.00 32.93 9.13
N ILE A 335 18.35 32.44 10.20
CA ILE A 335 18.84 31.31 11.00
C ILE A 335 18.76 30.03 10.16
N TYR A 336 17.62 29.79 9.52
CA TYR A 336 17.42 28.65 8.61
C TYR A 336 18.43 28.67 7.47
N GLN A 337 18.62 29.85 6.85
CA GLN A 337 19.58 30.00 5.75
C GLN A 337 21.00 29.63 6.17
N LYS A 338 21.40 30.03 7.39
CA LYS A 338 22.75 29.78 7.90
C LYS A 338 22.99 28.32 8.28
N TYR A 339 22.00 27.64 8.89
CA TYR A 339 22.23 26.34 9.54
C TYR A 339 21.56 25.15 8.86
N CYS A 340 20.54 25.37 8.02
CA CYS A 340 19.69 24.30 7.49
C CYS A 340 19.75 24.19 5.96
N ALA A 341 19.76 25.34 5.27
CA ALA A 341 19.51 25.40 3.83
C ALA A 341 20.49 24.58 2.97
N ALA A 342 21.76 24.44 3.40
CA ALA A 342 22.76 23.66 2.66
C ALA A 342 22.38 22.17 2.51
N CYS A 343 21.70 21.59 3.51
CA CYS A 343 21.29 20.18 3.50
C CYS A 343 19.83 20.00 3.05
N HIS A 344 18.96 20.95 3.37
CA HIS A 344 17.51 20.79 3.21
C HIS A 344 16.89 21.60 2.07
N GLY A 345 17.67 22.49 1.48
CA GLY A 345 17.24 23.41 0.44
C GLY A 345 16.81 24.76 0.98
N ALA A 346 16.73 25.76 0.11
CA ALA A 346 16.41 27.14 0.52
C ALA A 346 14.97 27.29 1.05
N SER A 347 14.06 26.41 0.66
CA SER A 347 12.67 26.41 1.14
C SER A 347 11.98 25.04 0.93
N GLY A 348 10.73 24.90 1.38
CA GLY A 348 9.91 23.70 1.11
C GLY A 348 9.54 23.48 -0.36
N SER A 349 9.93 24.38 -1.27
CA SER A 349 9.74 24.25 -2.71
C SER A 349 11.04 24.38 -3.52
N ASP A 350 12.15 24.70 -2.86
CA ASP A 350 13.46 24.84 -3.47
C ASP A 350 14.39 23.76 -2.92
N PHE A 351 14.63 22.74 -3.74
CA PHE A 351 15.48 21.59 -3.39
C PHE A 351 16.92 21.78 -3.87
N THR A 352 17.35 23.04 -4.07
CA THR A 352 18.75 23.36 -4.37
C THR A 352 19.54 23.56 -3.08
N GLY A 353 20.78 23.09 -3.07
CA GLY A 353 21.69 23.21 -1.95
C GLY A 353 22.83 22.22 -2.11
N GLU A 354 23.93 22.44 -1.39
CA GLU A 354 25.17 21.67 -1.57
C GLU A 354 24.98 20.17 -1.32
N TYR A 355 24.19 19.82 -0.29
CA TYR A 355 24.00 18.45 0.18
C TYR A 355 22.56 17.96 0.05
N VAL A 356 21.69 18.70 -0.65
CA VAL A 356 20.28 18.32 -0.78
C VAL A 356 20.17 17.01 -1.56
N GLY A 357 19.45 16.06 -0.96
CA GLY A 357 19.27 14.73 -1.53
C GLY A 357 20.54 13.91 -1.63
N THR A 358 21.62 14.28 -0.95
CA THR A 358 22.81 13.42 -0.82
C THR A 358 22.83 12.78 0.56
N VAL A 359 23.45 11.61 0.64
CA VAL A 359 23.64 10.87 1.89
C VAL A 359 24.60 11.61 2.80
N GLU A 360 24.11 11.93 3.99
CA GLU A 360 24.90 12.40 5.12
C GLU A 360 25.45 11.18 5.87
N PRO A 361 26.77 11.05 6.07
CA PRO A 361 27.34 9.92 6.79
C PRO A 361 26.72 9.70 8.17
N LEU A 362 26.46 8.44 8.52
CA LEU A 362 25.81 8.09 9.80
C LEU A 362 26.55 8.68 11.02
N ALA A 363 27.88 8.67 10.99
CA ALA A 363 28.71 9.22 12.06
C ALA A 363 28.54 10.74 12.25
N LYS A 364 28.12 11.47 11.21
CA LYS A 364 27.87 12.91 11.27
C LYS A 364 26.42 13.22 11.67
N ILE A 365 25.43 12.53 11.09
CA ILE A 365 24.02 12.76 11.40
C ILE A 365 23.57 12.18 12.75
N GLY A 366 24.22 11.10 13.21
CA GLY A 366 24.05 10.55 14.56
C GLY A 366 22.65 9.99 14.87
N THR A 367 21.85 9.64 13.85
CA THR A 367 20.53 9.02 14.02
C THR A 367 20.62 7.49 14.14
N ASP A 368 19.49 6.84 14.45
CA ASP A 368 19.42 5.39 14.60
C ASP A 368 19.96 4.63 13.36
N ARG A 369 20.69 3.54 13.58
CA ARG A 369 21.38 2.80 12.51
C ARG A 369 20.63 1.60 11.94
N ARG A 370 19.53 1.16 12.57
CA ARG A 370 18.90 -0.14 12.31
C ARG A 370 18.39 -0.28 10.88
N ARG A 371 17.75 0.77 10.34
CA ARG A 371 17.33 0.78 8.93
C ARG A 371 18.53 0.60 8.00
N LEU A 372 19.61 1.34 8.24
CA LEU A 372 20.82 1.22 7.43
C LEU A 372 21.38 -0.20 7.53
N ASP A 373 21.50 -0.79 8.73
CA ASP A 373 22.04 -2.14 8.89
C ASP A 373 21.18 -3.21 8.21
N SER A 374 19.85 -3.06 8.24
CA SER A 374 18.91 -3.98 7.59
C SER A 374 19.04 -3.99 6.06
N TYR A 375 19.41 -2.85 5.44
CA TYR A 375 19.72 -2.81 4.03
C TYR A 375 21.17 -3.21 3.76
N THR A 376 21.41 -4.43 3.30
CA THR A 376 22.76 -4.97 3.09
C THR A 376 23.22 -4.86 1.63
N TYR A 377 24.52 -5.00 1.39
CA TYR A 377 25.05 -5.10 0.03
C TYR A 377 24.42 -6.26 -0.75
N THR A 378 24.27 -7.42 -0.10
CA THR A 378 23.64 -8.61 -0.70
C THR A 378 22.19 -8.34 -1.10
N LEU A 379 21.42 -7.61 -0.28
CA LEU A 379 20.05 -7.23 -0.64
C LEU A 379 20.03 -6.31 -1.87
N ALA A 380 20.92 -5.32 -1.94
CA ALA A 380 21.04 -4.43 -3.10
C ALA A 380 21.35 -5.20 -4.40
N VAL A 381 22.29 -6.17 -4.33
CA VAL A 381 22.63 -7.03 -5.48
C VAL A 381 21.44 -7.90 -5.90
N ASN A 382 20.70 -8.47 -4.95
CA ASN A 382 19.50 -9.25 -5.26
C ASN A 382 18.39 -8.38 -5.87
N GLN A 383 18.24 -7.12 -5.47
CA GLN A 383 17.28 -6.22 -6.12
C GLN A 383 17.60 -5.98 -7.58
N ALA A 384 18.87 -5.97 -7.98
CA ALA A 384 19.25 -5.88 -9.39
C ALA A 384 18.86 -7.11 -10.23
N THR A 385 18.38 -8.21 -9.62
CA THR A 385 17.80 -9.36 -10.32
C THR A 385 16.30 -9.21 -10.56
N LEU A 386 15.63 -8.28 -9.86
CA LEU A 386 14.23 -7.98 -10.12
C LEU A 386 14.08 -7.38 -11.52
N TYR A 387 13.00 -7.77 -12.19
CA TYR A 387 12.72 -7.35 -13.56
C TYR A 387 13.82 -7.71 -14.57
N ALA A 388 14.65 -8.73 -14.28
CA ALA A 388 15.52 -9.31 -15.30
C ALA A 388 14.69 -9.78 -16.51
N GLY A 389 15.07 -9.33 -17.71
CA GLY A 389 14.32 -9.58 -18.95
C GLY A 389 13.27 -8.53 -19.30
N TYR A 390 13.02 -7.54 -18.43
CA TYR A 390 12.13 -6.42 -18.72
C TYR A 390 12.92 -5.14 -19.04
N PRO A 391 12.37 -4.20 -19.83
CA PRO A 391 13.02 -2.90 -20.11
C PRO A 391 13.27 -2.03 -18.88
N TRP A 392 12.57 -2.30 -17.78
CA TRP A 392 12.64 -1.58 -16.51
C TRP A 392 13.37 -2.37 -15.41
N ARG A 393 14.36 -3.18 -15.80
CA ARG A 393 15.26 -3.85 -14.86
C ARG A 393 15.88 -2.85 -13.90
N PHE A 394 15.98 -3.23 -12.63
CA PHE A 394 16.61 -2.40 -11.61
C PHE A 394 18.12 -2.35 -11.80
N THR A 395 18.69 -1.14 -11.82
CA THR A 395 20.12 -0.90 -12.02
C THR A 395 20.71 0.16 -11.09
N HIS A 396 19.90 0.83 -10.27
CA HIS A 396 20.33 1.98 -9.46
C HIS A 396 20.34 1.72 -7.95
N PHE A 397 19.98 0.52 -7.50
CA PHE A 397 20.09 0.14 -6.10
C PHE A 397 21.55 -0.01 -5.63
N GLN A 398 21.88 0.63 -4.51
CA GLN A 398 23.21 0.61 -3.93
C GLN A 398 23.18 0.67 -2.41
N LYS A 399 24.14 0.00 -1.76
CA LYS A 399 24.38 0.14 -0.33
C LYS A 399 25.11 1.45 -0.04
N THR A 400 24.58 2.26 0.87
CA THR A 400 25.17 3.52 1.32
C THR A 400 25.69 3.42 2.77
N HIS A 401 26.10 4.55 3.34
CA HIS A 401 26.74 4.67 4.65
C HIS A 401 26.05 5.69 5.59
N GLY A 402 24.79 6.05 5.31
CA GLY A 402 24.07 7.07 6.06
C GLY A 402 22.64 7.28 5.56
N TYR A 403 22.10 8.48 5.80
CA TYR A 403 20.75 8.84 5.39
C TYR A 403 20.73 10.07 4.48
N ALA A 404 19.86 10.08 3.48
CA ALA A 404 19.71 11.18 2.55
C ALA A 404 19.16 12.43 3.24
N ASN A 405 19.76 13.58 2.94
CA ASN A 405 19.26 14.88 3.39
C ASN A 405 17.96 15.23 2.64
N MET A 406 16.83 14.94 3.27
CA MET A 406 15.52 15.14 2.66
C MET A 406 15.11 16.63 2.67
N PRO A 407 14.57 17.15 1.56
CA PRO A 407 13.88 18.44 1.55
C PRO A 407 12.73 18.50 2.54
N LEU A 408 12.35 19.72 2.90
CA LEU A 408 11.35 20.02 3.93
C LEU A 408 9.98 20.41 3.34
N ASP A 409 9.67 19.92 2.14
CA ASP A 409 8.33 20.03 1.58
C ASP A 409 7.30 19.39 2.53
N GLY A 410 6.23 20.15 2.81
CA GLY A 410 5.13 19.70 3.66
C GLY A 410 5.56 19.37 5.09
N LEU A 411 6.63 19.97 5.61
CA LEU A 411 7.22 19.60 6.91
C LEU A 411 6.20 19.52 8.07
N TRP A 412 5.20 20.40 8.07
CA TRP A 412 4.16 20.43 9.11
C TRP A 412 3.23 19.20 9.07
N LEU A 413 3.16 18.50 7.94
CA LEU A 413 2.38 17.28 7.69
C LEU A 413 3.19 16.00 7.93
N ARG A 414 4.43 16.11 8.40
CA ARG A 414 5.38 14.98 8.44
C ARG A 414 5.84 14.63 9.85
N ALA A 415 5.13 15.11 10.86
CA ALA A 415 5.34 14.64 12.22
C ALA A 415 4.83 13.20 12.35
N PRO A 416 5.48 12.34 13.16
CA PRO A 416 6.76 12.54 13.84
C PRO A 416 7.97 12.54 12.89
N TYR A 417 9.07 13.14 13.33
CA TYR A 417 10.26 13.40 12.53
C TYR A 417 11.35 12.32 12.64
N LEU A 418 12.32 12.41 11.74
CA LEU A 418 13.39 11.44 11.44
C LEU A 418 12.90 10.20 10.69
N HIS A 419 13.84 9.42 10.13
CA HIS A 419 13.53 8.26 9.29
C HIS A 419 12.73 7.15 9.98
N ASN A 420 12.64 7.17 11.32
CA ASN A 420 11.95 6.19 12.14
C ASN A 420 10.84 6.81 13.01
N GLY A 421 10.44 8.06 12.72
CA GLY A 421 9.37 8.77 13.41
C GLY A 421 9.55 8.79 14.93
N SER A 422 10.78 9.03 15.42
CA SER A 422 11.14 8.96 16.84
C SER A 422 11.08 10.31 17.56
N VAL A 423 10.76 11.40 16.86
CA VAL A 423 10.72 12.76 17.44
C VAL A 423 9.35 13.39 17.19
N PRO A 424 8.55 13.68 18.23
CA PRO A 424 7.13 14.00 18.04
C PRO A 424 6.86 15.36 17.41
N SER A 425 7.71 16.36 17.65
CA SER A 425 7.47 17.73 17.19
C SER A 425 8.73 18.38 16.60
N LEU A 426 8.54 19.45 15.81
CA LEU A 426 9.67 20.26 15.33
C LEU A 426 10.42 20.92 16.47
N ARG A 427 9.73 21.26 17.56
CA ARG A 427 10.38 21.83 18.74
C ARG A 427 11.38 20.84 19.32
N ASP A 428 10.96 19.59 19.51
CA ASP A 428 11.84 18.53 20.04
C ASP A 428 12.98 18.21 19.06
N LEU A 429 12.72 18.29 17.75
CA LEU A 429 13.76 18.06 16.74
C LEU A 429 14.91 19.08 16.85
N LEU A 430 14.57 20.33 17.15
CA LEU A 430 15.53 21.43 17.30
C LEU A 430 16.17 21.50 18.70
N GLU A 431 15.67 20.75 19.68
CA GLU A 431 16.34 20.57 20.96
C GLU A 431 17.52 19.58 20.86
N PRO A 432 18.55 19.71 21.74
CA PRO A 432 19.59 18.70 21.86
C PRO A 432 19.00 17.30 22.03
N ALA A 433 19.59 16.30 21.35
CA ALA A 433 19.06 14.93 21.31
C ALA A 433 18.80 14.32 22.71
N ALA A 434 19.61 14.68 23.71
CA ALA A 434 19.47 14.22 25.09
C ALA A 434 18.18 14.72 25.79
N LYS A 435 17.59 15.83 25.31
CA LYS A 435 16.35 16.42 25.88
C LYS A 435 15.07 15.94 25.19
N ARG A 436 15.18 15.20 24.09
CA ARG A 436 14.02 14.71 23.33
C ARG A 436 13.25 13.67 24.16
N PRO A 437 11.90 13.67 24.10
CA PRO A 437 11.08 12.71 24.83
C PRO A 437 11.44 11.28 24.42
N LYS A 438 11.56 10.39 25.41
CA LYS A 438 11.88 8.97 25.18
C LYS A 438 10.66 8.13 24.77
N ALA A 439 9.46 8.61 25.11
CA ALA A 439 8.19 8.02 24.73
C ALA A 439 7.16 9.14 24.54
N PHE A 440 6.24 8.93 23.59
CA PHE A 440 5.15 9.84 23.30
C PHE A 440 4.03 9.07 22.60
N TYR A 441 2.82 9.64 22.63
CA TYR A 441 1.70 9.10 21.86
C TYR A 441 1.76 9.65 20.44
N ARG A 442 1.80 8.75 19.46
CA ARG A 442 1.43 9.09 18.07
C ARG A 442 -0.09 9.17 18.09
N GLY A 443 -0.64 10.38 17.95
CA GLY A 443 -2.08 10.61 18.07
C GLY A 443 -2.88 9.73 17.11
N ASN A 444 -4.13 9.43 17.50
CA ASN A 444 -5.10 8.76 16.65
C ASN A 444 -6.11 9.83 16.24
N ASP A 445 -6.30 10.01 14.93
CA ASP A 445 -7.29 10.96 14.40
C ASP A 445 -8.72 10.40 14.43
#